data_AF-A0A3D4FGQ7-F1
#
_entry.id   AF-A0A3D4FGQ7-F1
#
_cell.length_a   1.000
_cell.length_b   1.000
_cell.length_c   1.000
_cell.angle_alpha   90.00
_cell.angle_beta   90.00
_cell.angle_gamma   90.00
#
_symmetry.space_group_name_H-M   'P 1'
#
loop_
_entity.id
_entity.type
_entity.pdbx_description
1 polymer ?
#
loop_
_entity_poly.entity_id
_entity_poly.type
_entity_poly.pdbx_seq_one_letter_code
_entity_poly.pdbx_strand_id
1 'polypeptide(L)'
;NKIKAVNTVVINNNRLIGYNTDYFGFIESLKINNINLQGKKTLIIGSGGAAKAVLYGVKDLGVDEIHMVLRKKESIKDHSIYISKFFSFEDELDLRDYDIVINCTPLGGANYMESCPIK
;
A
#
# COMPACT_ATOMS: atom_id res chain seq x y z
N ASN A 1 -10.08 11.59 -7.93
CA ASN A 1 -9.43 10.69 -6.96
C ASN A 1 -8.12 10.16 -7.56
N LYS A 2 -6.96 10.59 -7.02
CA LYS A 2 -5.63 10.20 -7.52
C LYS A 2 -5.29 8.73 -7.20
N ILE A 3 -5.80 8.21 -6.07
CA ILE A 3 -5.61 6.84 -5.59
C ILE A 3 -6.38 5.79 -6.43
N LYS A 4 -7.38 6.22 -7.21
CA LYS A 4 -8.22 5.34 -8.05
C LYS A 4 -8.86 4.16 -7.27
N ALA A 5 -9.15 4.38 -5.98
CA ALA A 5 -9.91 3.48 -5.11
C ALA A 5 -10.77 4.29 -4.14
N VAL A 6 -12.01 3.88 -3.88
CA VAL A 6 -12.96 4.57 -2.99
C VAL A 6 -13.37 3.60 -1.88
N ASN A 7 -13.28 4.03 -0.62
CA ASN A 7 -13.73 3.26 0.55
C ASN A 7 -14.84 3.99 1.33
N THR A 8 -15.07 5.27 1.05
CA THR A 8 -16.03 6.13 1.77
C THR A 8 -16.84 6.93 0.75
N VAL A 9 -18.17 6.94 0.88
CA VAL A 9 -19.07 7.71 -0.01
C VAL A 9 -19.89 8.67 0.84
N VAL A 10 -19.90 9.95 0.47
CA VAL A 10 -20.74 10.98 1.10
C VAL A 10 -21.81 11.40 0.11
N ILE A 11 -23.06 11.45 0.58
CA ILE A 11 -24.18 12.01 -0.18
C ILE A 11 -24.24 13.50 0.13
N ASN A 12 -24.06 14.35 -0.87
CA ASN A 12 -24.15 15.79 -0.73
C ASN A 12 -24.92 16.39 -1.91
N ASN A 13 -25.98 17.15 -1.64
CA ASN A 13 -26.84 17.76 -2.65
C ASN A 13 -27.26 16.78 -3.76
N ASN A 14 -27.72 15.58 -3.36
CA ASN A 14 -28.12 14.48 -4.25
C ASN A 14 -27.00 13.94 -5.18
N ARG A 15 -25.73 14.17 -4.83
CA ARG A 15 -24.55 13.64 -5.53
C ARG A 15 -23.79 12.69 -4.63
N LEU A 16 -23.24 11.64 -5.22
CA LEU A 16 -22.34 10.70 -4.54
C LEU A 16 -20.89 11.17 -4.72
N ILE A 17 -20.22 11.48 -3.60
CA ILE A 17 -18.82 11.90 -3.59
C ILE A 17 -17.98 10.80 -2.94
N GLY A 18 -17.06 10.22 -3.69
CA GLY A 18 -16.18 9.14 -3.23
C GLY A 18 -14.85 9.66 -2.68
N TYR A 19 -14.47 9.16 -1.51
CA TYR A 19 -13.22 9.43 -0.81
C TYR A 19 -12.45 8.14 -0.55
N ASN A 20 -11.16 8.29 -0.26
CA ASN A 20 -10.31 7.20 0.25
C ASN A 20 -9.69 7.65 1.57
N THR A 21 -10.22 7.14 2.68
CA THR A 21 -9.73 7.47 4.02
C THR A 21 -8.58 6.56 4.47
N ASP A 22 -8.32 5.44 3.78
CA ASP A 22 -7.20 4.54 4.09
C ASP A 22 -5.86 5.27 3.94
N TYR A 23 -5.72 6.15 2.94
CA TYR A 23 -4.52 6.98 2.77
C TYR A 23 -4.25 7.86 3.99
N PHE A 24 -5.29 8.54 4.46
CA PHE A 24 -5.20 9.40 5.63
C PHE A 24 -4.91 8.58 6.89
N GLY A 25 -5.65 7.50 7.11
CA GLY A 25 -5.47 6.61 8.25
C GLY A 25 -4.06 5.98 8.30
N PHE A 26 -3.50 5.63 7.16
CA PHE A 26 -2.13 5.13 7.06
C PHE A 26 -1.09 6.18 7.46
N ILE A 27 -1.19 7.41 6.95
CA ILE A 27 -0.25 8.48 7.32
C ILE A 27 -0.37 8.82 8.81
N GLU A 28 -1.59 8.92 9.33
CA GLU A 28 -1.80 9.22 10.75
C GLU A 28 -1.30 8.10 11.66
N SER A 29 -1.45 6.83 11.28
CA SER A 29 -0.94 5.71 12.08
C SER A 29 0.58 5.73 12.20
N LEU A 30 1.29 6.06 11.12
CA LEU A 30 2.75 6.24 11.15
C LEU A 30 3.16 7.37 12.10
N LYS A 31 2.47 8.52 12.03
CA LYS A 31 2.73 9.66 12.91
C LYS A 31 2.53 9.32 14.38
N ILE A 32 1.40 8.69 14.73
CA ILE A 32 1.08 8.29 16.11
C ILE A 32 2.14 7.34 16.67
N ASN A 33 2.71 6.48 15.82
CA ASN A 33 3.75 5.54 16.20
C ASN A 33 5.19 6.08 16.01
N ASN A 34 5.36 7.36 15.67
CA ASN A 34 6.66 7.99 15.39
C ASN A 34 7.51 7.24 14.35
N ILE A 35 6.87 6.65 13.33
CA ILE A 35 7.55 5.95 12.24
C ILE A 35 7.81 6.95 11.10
N ASN A 36 9.09 7.23 10.84
CA ASN A 36 9.52 8.06 9.72
C ASN A 36 9.85 7.19 8.49
N LEU A 37 9.28 7.53 7.33
CA LEU A 37 9.52 6.85 6.05
C LEU A 37 10.50 7.57 5.12
N GLN A 38 10.88 8.81 5.41
CA GLN A 38 11.75 9.61 4.55
C GLN A 38 13.09 8.91 4.32
N GLY A 39 13.48 8.76 3.04
CA GLY A 39 14.76 8.17 2.64
C GLY A 39 14.87 6.65 2.83
N LYS A 40 13.76 5.97 3.14
CA LYS A 40 13.76 4.53 3.40
C LYS A 40 13.51 3.71 2.14
N LYS A 41 13.87 2.43 2.21
CA LYS A 41 13.48 1.40 1.24
C LYS A 41 12.29 0.60 1.76
N THR A 42 11.18 0.65 1.02
CA THR A 42 9.89 0.11 1.46
C THR A 42 9.38 -0.98 0.53
N LEU A 43 8.95 -2.09 1.10
CA LEU A 43 8.22 -3.15 0.39
C LEU A 43 6.72 -3.06 0.68
N ILE A 44 5.89 -3.03 -0.35
CA ILE A 44 4.43 -3.15 -0.24
C ILE A 44 3.97 -4.49 -0.80
N ILE A 45 3.18 -5.23 -0.05
CA ILE A 45 2.72 -6.57 -0.43
C ILE A 45 1.24 -6.52 -0.77
N GLY A 46 0.90 -6.82 -2.02
CA GLY A 46 -0.47 -6.74 -2.54
C GLY A 46 -0.70 -5.51 -3.44
N SER A 47 -1.85 -5.49 -4.11
CA SER A 47 -2.17 -4.48 -5.14
C SER A 47 -3.65 -4.03 -5.14
N GLY A 48 -4.36 -4.25 -4.03
CA GLY A 48 -5.75 -3.83 -3.83
C GLY A 48 -5.93 -2.34 -3.54
N GLY A 49 -7.14 -1.93 -3.14
CA GLY A 49 -7.45 -0.54 -2.81
C GLY A 49 -6.58 0.06 -1.71
N ALA A 50 -6.35 -0.71 -0.64
CA ALA A 50 -5.46 -0.32 0.45
C ALA A 50 -4.00 -0.15 -0.03
N ALA A 51 -3.50 -1.07 -0.85
CA ALA A 51 -2.15 -0.98 -1.42
C ALA A 51 -1.96 0.28 -2.28
N LYS A 52 -2.98 0.70 -3.03
CA LYS A 52 -2.94 1.96 -3.79
C LYS A 52 -2.90 3.17 -2.86
N ALA A 53 -3.68 3.16 -1.79
CA ALA A 53 -3.67 4.23 -0.80
C ALA A 53 -2.31 4.33 -0.09
N VAL A 54 -1.75 3.19 0.35
CA VAL A 54 -0.42 3.09 0.96
C VAL A 54 0.66 3.55 -0.03
N LEU A 55 0.63 3.11 -1.28
CA LEU A 55 1.59 3.52 -2.32
C LEU A 55 1.66 5.05 -2.46
N TYR A 56 0.51 5.72 -2.48
CA TYR A 56 0.49 7.18 -2.47
C TYR A 56 1.03 7.76 -1.16
N GLY A 57 0.66 7.17 -0.02
CA GLY A 57 1.13 7.61 1.29
C GLY A 57 2.64 7.57 1.42
N VAL A 58 3.26 6.42 1.11
CA VAL A 58 4.72 6.25 1.19
C VAL A 58 5.45 7.17 0.21
N LYS A 59 4.90 7.37 -0.99
CA LYS A 59 5.45 8.28 -1.99
C LYS A 59 5.41 9.74 -1.54
N ASP A 60 4.29 10.18 -0.98
CA ASP A 60 4.16 11.57 -0.48
C ASP A 60 4.96 11.80 0.82
N LEU A 61 5.35 10.73 1.53
CA LEU A 61 6.24 10.76 2.70
C LEU A 61 7.73 10.68 2.36
N GLY A 62 8.10 10.67 1.07
CA GLY A 62 9.50 10.77 0.64
C GLY A 62 10.32 9.48 0.78
N VAL A 63 9.69 8.32 0.60
CA VAL A 63 10.42 7.05 0.44
C VAL A 63 11.29 7.07 -0.83
N ASP A 64 12.53 6.57 -0.74
CA ASP A 64 13.49 6.59 -1.86
C ASP A 64 13.27 5.42 -2.83
N GLU A 65 13.02 4.22 -2.29
CA GLU A 65 12.80 3.00 -3.07
C GLU A 65 11.50 2.32 -2.66
N ILE A 66 10.59 2.17 -3.62
CA ILE A 66 9.31 1.47 -3.41
C ILE A 66 9.30 0.20 -4.24
N HIS A 67 9.29 -0.94 -3.57
CA HIS A 67 9.13 -2.25 -4.18
C HIS A 67 7.73 -2.80 -3.91
N MET A 68 7.18 -3.57 -4.86
CA MET A 68 5.89 -4.21 -4.66
C MET A 68 5.87 -5.68 -5.03
N VAL A 69 5.26 -6.51 -4.18
CA VAL A 69 4.90 -7.91 -4.45
C VAL A 69 3.44 -7.98 -4.87
N LEU A 70 3.16 -8.50 -6.07
CA LEU A 70 1.79 -8.55 -6.59
C LEU A 70 1.60 -9.61 -7.67
N ARG A 71 0.36 -10.08 -7.83
CA ARG A 71 0.01 -11.12 -8.82
C ARG A 71 -0.10 -10.62 -10.26
N LYS A 72 -0.58 -9.39 -10.45
CA LYS A 72 -0.92 -8.81 -11.77
C LYS A 72 -0.52 -7.35 -11.84
N LYS A 73 0.51 -6.99 -12.61
CA LYS A 73 1.03 -5.60 -12.70
C LYS A 73 -0.02 -4.61 -13.19
N GLU A 74 -0.99 -5.08 -13.96
CA GLU A 74 -2.11 -4.29 -14.49
C GLU A 74 -2.95 -3.67 -13.37
N SER A 75 -3.01 -4.30 -12.20
CA SER A 75 -3.79 -3.80 -11.06
C SER A 75 -3.30 -2.46 -10.50
N ILE A 76 -2.03 -2.11 -10.76
CA ILE A 76 -1.39 -0.86 -10.32
C ILE A 76 -0.99 0.05 -11.47
N LYS A 77 -1.43 -0.23 -12.71
CA LYS A 77 -0.90 0.41 -13.93
C LYS A 77 -0.83 1.94 -13.85
N ASP A 78 -1.85 2.59 -13.27
CA ASP A 78 -1.93 4.04 -13.11
C ASP A 78 -0.91 4.63 -12.10
N HIS A 79 -0.19 3.77 -11.38
CA HIS A 79 0.72 4.12 -10.29
C HIS A 79 2.10 3.48 -10.46
N SER A 80 2.34 2.75 -11.55
CA SER A 80 3.60 2.02 -11.79
C SER A 80 4.82 2.93 -11.82
N ILE A 81 4.65 4.20 -12.17
CA ILE A 81 5.72 5.20 -12.22
C ILE A 81 6.37 5.47 -10.85
N TYR A 82 5.68 5.15 -9.75
CA TYR A 82 6.19 5.34 -8.40
C TYR A 82 6.90 4.08 -7.86
N ILE A 83 6.96 3.00 -8.62
CA ILE A 83 7.42 1.69 -8.15
C ILE A 83 8.74 1.37 -8.83
N SER A 84 9.81 1.24 -8.03
CA SER A 84 11.16 0.95 -8.51
C SER A 84 11.30 -0.51 -8.96
N LYS A 85 10.63 -1.45 -8.29
CA LYS A 85 10.72 -2.88 -8.63
C LYS A 85 9.43 -3.63 -8.31
N PHE A 86 9.15 -4.63 -9.14
CA PHE A 86 8.02 -5.55 -8.99
C PHE A 86 8.51 -6.97 -8.74
N PHE A 87 7.79 -7.66 -7.88
CA PHE A 87 8.00 -9.06 -7.56
C PHE A 87 6.70 -9.86 -7.66
N SER A 88 6.83 -11.13 -7.96
CA SER A 88 5.79 -12.15 -7.81
C SER A 88 5.75 -12.67 -6.37
N PHE A 89 4.73 -13.46 -6.02
CA PHE A 89 4.66 -14.09 -4.69
C PHE A 89 5.56 -15.33 -4.59
N GLU A 90 6.06 -15.79 -5.73
CA GLU A 90 6.96 -16.93 -5.87
C GLU A 90 8.44 -16.50 -5.82
N ASP A 91 8.72 -15.19 -5.92
CA ASP A 91 10.08 -14.65 -5.82
C ASP A 91 10.60 -14.76 -4.38
N GLU A 92 11.83 -15.25 -4.22
CA GLU A 92 12.53 -15.23 -2.94
C GLU A 92 12.96 -13.81 -2.59
N LEU A 93 12.56 -13.35 -1.41
CA LEU A 93 12.83 -12.01 -0.91
C LEU A 93 13.44 -12.07 0.48
N ASP A 94 14.61 -11.46 0.65
CA ASP A 94 15.13 -11.20 1.99
C ASP A 94 14.46 -9.94 2.56
N LEU A 95 13.56 -10.12 3.53
CA LEU A 95 12.89 -8.98 4.15
C LEU A 95 13.84 -8.06 4.92
N ARG A 96 15.06 -8.51 5.23
CA ARG A 96 16.10 -7.70 5.88
C ARG A 96 16.66 -6.61 4.96
N ASP A 97 16.42 -6.71 3.64
CA ASP A 97 16.81 -5.69 2.67
C ASP A 97 15.93 -4.44 2.69
N TYR A 98 14.88 -4.44 3.52
CA TYR A 98 13.88 -3.38 3.57
C TYR A 98 13.82 -2.77 4.97
N ASP A 99 13.78 -1.44 5.03
CA ASP A 99 13.55 -0.74 6.29
C ASP A 99 12.12 -0.93 6.79
N ILE A 100 11.16 -1.02 5.85
CA ILE A 100 9.73 -1.05 6.12
C ILE A 100 9.08 -2.06 5.17
N VAL A 101 8.27 -2.95 5.74
CA VAL A 101 7.46 -3.91 5.01
C VAL A 101 6.00 -3.69 5.37
N ILE A 102 5.16 -3.48 4.37
CA ILE A 102 3.74 -3.16 4.54
C ILE A 102 2.90 -4.25 3.87
N ASN A 103 2.24 -5.06 4.68
CA ASN A 103 1.27 -6.02 4.19
C ASN A 103 -0.06 -5.33 3.86
N CYS A 104 -0.45 -5.32 2.59
CA CYS A 104 -1.74 -4.84 2.10
C CYS A 104 -2.60 -5.98 1.52
N THR A 105 -2.28 -7.23 1.87
CA THR A 105 -3.11 -8.40 1.56
C THR A 105 -4.04 -8.72 2.73
N PRO A 106 -5.12 -9.49 2.50
CA PRO A 106 -5.94 -10.01 3.58
C PRO A 106 -5.24 -11.05 4.48
N LEU A 107 -4.09 -11.59 4.07
CA LEU A 107 -3.38 -12.65 4.79
C LEU A 107 -2.82 -12.13 6.11
N GLY A 108 -2.95 -12.93 7.17
CA GLY A 108 -2.69 -12.52 8.56
C GLY A 108 -3.83 -11.73 9.20
N GLY A 109 -4.86 -11.36 8.42
CA GLY A 109 -6.09 -10.75 8.94
C GLY A 109 -7.05 -11.76 9.55
N ALA A 110 -8.18 -11.29 10.06
CA ALA A 110 -9.16 -12.10 10.80
C ALA A 110 -9.63 -13.37 10.07
N ASN A 111 -9.71 -13.32 8.74
CA ASN A 111 -10.15 -14.46 7.92
C ASN A 111 -9.01 -15.40 7.48
N TYR A 112 -7.75 -15.03 7.74
CA TYR A 112 -6.56 -15.71 7.23
C TYR A 112 -5.40 -15.67 8.26
N MET A 113 -5.70 -15.85 9.54
CA MET A 113 -4.75 -15.62 10.64
C MET A 113 -3.44 -16.41 10.51
N GLU A 114 -3.54 -17.68 10.10
CA GLU A 114 -2.38 -18.59 9.97
C GLU A 114 -1.64 -18.43 8.63
N SER A 115 -2.05 -17.48 7.78
CA SER A 115 -1.46 -17.29 6.45
C SER A 115 -0.50 -16.11 6.44
N CYS A 116 0.74 -16.33 5.99
CA CYS A 116 1.70 -15.27 5.72
C CYS A 116 1.76 -14.98 4.22
N PRO A 117 1.77 -13.70 3.78
CA PRO A 117 1.85 -13.37 2.36
C PRO A 117 3.24 -13.59 1.75
N ILE A 118 4.29 -13.66 2.55
CA ILE A 118 5.66 -13.96 2.11
C ILE A 118 6.16 -15.11 2.99
N LYS A 119 6.83 -16.08 2.39
CA LYS A 119 7.41 -17.23 3.09
C LYS A 119 8.86 -16.98 3.45
#